data_AF-J0QXV6-F1
#
_entry.id   AF-J0QXV6-F1
#
_cell.length_a   1.000
_cell.length_b   1.000
_cell.length_c   1.000
_cell.angle_alpha   90.00
_cell.angle_beta   90.00
_cell.angle_gamma   90.00
#
_symmetry.space_group_name_H-M   'P 1'
#
loop_
_entity.id
_entity.type
_entity.pdbx_description
1 polymer ?
#
loop_
_entity_poly.entity_id
_entity_poly.type
_entity_poly.pdbx_seq_one_letter_code
_entity_poly.pdbx_strand_id
1 'polypeptide(L)'
;MEKRIRARQKAYFKKLYRKIAFICIILLCIVILCFVVVKIVSYFSSHKKIIPQTPVELAIPVFDLRVYCKEISASVMPDMKKEVYQHCFNLESEAYFAIREMWDKISDTEKKQCLTMVRPGDGNYFLLRDCFLNARENKNGKIRNHF
;
A
#
# COMPACT_ATOMS: atom_id res chain seq x y z
N MET A 1 -38.76 -65.86 -19.52
CA MET A 1 -37.84 -65.11 -20.42
C MET A 1 -37.30 -63.80 -19.82
N GLU A 2 -37.93 -63.21 -18.81
CA GLU A 2 -37.50 -61.92 -18.21
C GLU A 2 -36.10 -61.90 -17.57
N LYS A 3 -35.66 -62.99 -16.92
CA LYS A 3 -34.34 -63.01 -16.22
C LYS A 3 -33.16 -62.84 -17.18
N ARG A 4 -33.25 -63.37 -18.41
CA ARG A 4 -32.21 -63.23 -19.45
C ARG A 4 -32.17 -61.82 -20.05
N ILE A 5 -33.32 -61.15 -20.15
CA ILE A 5 -33.43 -59.77 -20.65
C ILE A 5 -32.84 -58.77 -19.64
N ARG A 6 -33.15 -58.95 -18.34
CA ARG A 6 -32.55 -58.15 -17.24
C ARG A 6 -31.03 -58.26 -17.15
N ALA A 7 -30.48 -59.46 -17.37
CA ALA A 7 -29.02 -59.67 -17.36
C ALA A 7 -28.32 -58.94 -18.52
N ARG A 8 -28.92 -58.94 -19.71
CA ARG A 8 -28.41 -58.23 -20.89
C ARG A 8 -28.48 -56.71 -20.71
N GLN A 9 -29.57 -56.18 -20.14
CA GLN A 9 -29.68 -54.75 -19.80
C GLN A 9 -28.62 -54.32 -18.78
N LYS A 10 -28.40 -55.09 -17.69
CA LYS A 10 -27.35 -54.78 -16.71
C LYS A 10 -25.94 -54.75 -17.32
N ALA A 11 -25.64 -55.66 -18.24
CA ALA A 11 -24.34 -55.67 -18.94
C ALA A 11 -24.17 -54.44 -19.85
N TYR A 12 -25.25 -54.03 -20.53
CA TYR A 12 -25.24 -52.84 -21.39
C TYR A 12 -25.08 -51.55 -20.59
N PHE A 13 -25.84 -51.39 -19.50
CA PHE A 13 -25.72 -50.25 -18.59
C PHE A 13 -24.35 -50.18 -17.90
N LYS A 14 -23.73 -51.32 -17.56
CA LYS A 14 -22.37 -51.35 -16.99
C LYS A 14 -21.32 -50.82 -17.98
N LYS A 15 -21.49 -51.11 -19.28
CA LYS A 15 -20.61 -50.61 -20.34
C LYS A 15 -20.82 -49.12 -20.60
N LEU A 16 -22.08 -48.68 -20.59
CA LEU A 16 -22.45 -47.27 -20.73
C LEU A 16 -21.96 -46.43 -19.54
N TYR A 17 -22.16 -46.90 -18.32
CA TYR A 17 -21.71 -46.25 -17.09
C TYR A 17 -20.19 -46.09 -17.05
N ARG A 18 -19.41 -47.10 -17.49
CA ARG A 18 -17.94 -46.95 -17.61
C ARG A 18 -17.53 -45.83 -18.57
N LYS A 19 -18.23 -45.68 -19.70
CA LYS A 19 -17.94 -44.60 -20.67
C LYS A 19 -18.28 -43.24 -20.08
N ILE A 20 -19.43 -43.11 -19.41
CA ILE A 20 -19.86 -41.88 -18.76
C ILE A 20 -18.89 -41.51 -17.63
N ALA A 21 -18.52 -42.47 -16.78
CA ALA A 21 -17.57 -42.27 -15.70
C ALA A 21 -16.20 -41.78 -16.22
N PHE A 22 -15.72 -42.34 -17.34
CA PHE A 22 -14.49 -41.91 -17.97
C PHE A 22 -14.54 -40.45 -18.46
N ILE A 23 -15.66 -40.05 -19.09
CA ILE A 23 -15.87 -38.66 -19.52
C ILE A 23 -15.94 -37.72 -18.31
N CYS A 24 -16.65 -38.10 -17.25
CA CYS A 24 -16.73 -37.31 -16.02
C CYS A 24 -15.36 -37.13 -15.35
N ILE A 25 -14.53 -38.17 -15.30
CA ILE A 25 -13.17 -38.07 -14.76
C ILE A 25 -12.33 -37.11 -15.58
N ILE A 26 -12.39 -37.18 -16.92
CA ILE A 26 -11.66 -36.25 -17.79
C ILE A 26 -12.09 -34.80 -17.55
N LEU A 27 -13.41 -34.55 -17.48
CA LEU A 27 -13.93 -33.21 -17.22
C LEU A 27 -13.48 -32.66 -15.86
N LEU A 28 -13.48 -33.51 -14.82
CA LEU A 28 -12.98 -33.12 -13.50
C LEU A 28 -11.49 -32.79 -13.51
N CYS A 29 -10.67 -33.59 -14.22
CA CYS A 29 -9.24 -33.31 -14.38
C CYS A 29 -9.00 -31.95 -15.06
N ILE A 30 -9.77 -31.62 -16.10
CA ILE A 30 -9.66 -30.34 -16.79
C ILE A 30 -9.98 -29.17 -15.85
N VAL A 31 -11.07 -29.28 -15.07
CA VAL A 31 -11.46 -28.22 -14.13
C VAL A 31 -10.39 -27.99 -13.05
N ILE A 32 -9.82 -29.07 -12.50
CA ILE A 32 -8.75 -28.98 -11.51
C ILE A 32 -7.51 -28.31 -12.11
N LEU A 33 -7.10 -28.70 -13.32
CA LEU A 33 -5.97 -28.09 -14.01
C LEU A 33 -6.19 -26.60 -14.26
N CYS A 34 -7.38 -26.20 -14.72
CA CYS A 34 -7.73 -24.79 -14.92
C CYS A 34 -7.66 -24.00 -13.61
N PHE A 35 -8.14 -24.56 -12.50
CA PHE A 35 -8.10 -23.90 -11.19
C PHE A 35 -6.67 -23.69 -10.70
N VAL A 36 -5.80 -24.69 -10.86
CA VAL A 36 -4.38 -24.61 -10.51
C VAL A 36 -3.67 -23.55 -11.35
N VAL A 37 -3.90 -23.52 -12.67
CA VAL A 37 -3.30 -22.53 -13.56
C VAL A 37 -3.74 -21.11 -13.20
N VAL A 38 -5.04 -20.88 -12.95
CA VAL A 38 -5.54 -19.55 -12.53
C VAL A 38 -4.93 -19.12 -11.20
N LYS A 39 -4.79 -20.03 -10.23
CA LYS A 39 -4.14 -19.73 -8.95
C LYS A 39 -2.66 -19.40 -9.12
N ILE A 40 -1.94 -20.13 -9.96
CA ILE A 40 -0.53 -19.87 -10.26
C ILE A 40 -0.38 -18.51 -10.94
N VAL A 41 -1.17 -18.23 -11.99
CA VAL A 41 -1.13 -16.94 -12.70
C VAL A 41 -1.51 -15.79 -11.77
N SER A 42 -2.51 -15.95 -10.90
CA SER A 42 -2.89 -14.96 -9.89
C SER A 42 -1.78 -14.73 -8.85
N TYR A 43 -1.11 -15.80 -8.42
CA TYR A 43 0.03 -15.72 -7.51
C TYR A 43 1.22 -15.01 -8.15
N PHE A 44 1.57 -15.34 -9.39
CA PHE A 44 2.65 -14.68 -10.14
C PHE A 44 2.31 -13.24 -10.52
N SER A 45 1.04 -12.92 -10.79
CA SER A 45 0.57 -11.55 -11.03
C SER A 45 0.64 -10.70 -9.76
N SER A 46 0.35 -11.29 -8.59
CA SER A 46 0.49 -10.62 -7.29
C SER A 46 1.96 -10.46 -6.87
N HIS A 47 2.83 -11.37 -7.29
CA HIS A 47 4.28 -11.29 -7.10
C HIS A 47 5.01 -10.59 -8.26
N LYS A 48 4.31 -9.82 -9.10
CA LYS A 48 4.94 -8.96 -10.09
C LYS A 48 5.84 -7.97 -9.33
N LYS A 49 7.13 -8.29 -9.38
CA LYS A 49 8.25 -7.68 -8.66
C LYS A 49 8.00 -6.19 -8.45
N ILE A 50 7.79 -5.80 -7.19
CA ILE A 50 8.27 -4.51 -6.71
C ILE A 50 9.75 -4.55 -7.06
N ILE A 51 10.15 -3.86 -8.13
CA ILE A 51 11.55 -3.56 -8.38
C ILE A 51 12.04 -2.99 -7.05
N PRO A 52 12.98 -3.64 -6.34
CA PRO A 52 13.68 -2.95 -5.28
C PRO A 52 14.44 -1.88 -6.04
N GLN A 53 13.84 -0.69 -6.14
CA GLN A 53 14.64 0.49 -6.35
C GLN A 53 15.69 0.38 -5.26
N THR A 54 16.95 0.26 -5.71
CA THR A 54 18.15 0.51 -4.92
C THR A 54 17.80 1.37 -3.73
N PRO A 55 18.17 1.02 -2.49
CA PRO A 55 17.82 1.82 -1.32
C PRO A 55 18.35 3.23 -1.58
N VAL A 56 17.49 4.08 -2.11
CA VAL A 56 17.72 5.52 -2.18
C VAL A 56 17.71 5.84 -0.71
N GLU A 57 18.90 6.10 -0.19
CA GLU A 57 19.09 6.54 1.17
C GLU A 57 18.03 7.61 1.42
N LEU A 58 17.04 7.28 2.24
CA LEU A 58 15.96 8.20 2.50
C LEU A 58 16.61 9.36 3.24
N ALA A 59 16.78 10.46 2.52
CA ALA A 59 17.23 11.73 3.05
C ALA A 59 16.02 12.56 3.47
N ILE A 60 16.24 13.44 4.45
CA ILE A 60 15.24 14.43 4.84
C ILE A 60 15.00 15.33 3.60
N PRO A 61 13.74 15.50 3.16
CA PRO A 61 13.45 16.34 2.02
C PRO A 61 13.83 17.78 2.33
N VAL A 62 14.33 18.48 1.30
CA VAL A 62 14.72 19.88 1.42
C VAL A 62 13.52 20.74 1.05
N PHE A 63 12.90 21.38 2.04
CA PHE A 63 11.89 22.41 1.82
C PHE A 63 12.52 23.80 1.92
N ASP A 64 12.13 24.72 1.04
CA ASP A 64 12.56 26.12 1.09
C ASP A 64 11.70 26.90 2.10
N LEU A 65 12.13 26.83 3.36
CA LEU A 65 11.48 27.53 4.46
C LEU A 65 11.44 29.06 4.27
N ARG A 66 12.37 29.63 3.49
CA ARG A 66 12.45 31.08 3.29
C ARG A 66 11.35 31.52 2.34
N VAL A 67 11.15 30.77 1.25
CA VAL A 67 10.04 31.00 0.31
C VAL A 67 8.70 30.76 1.01
N TYR A 68 8.53 29.63 1.67
CA TYR A 68 7.29 29.28 2.38
C TYR A 68 6.90 30.34 3.42
N CYS A 69 7.80 30.71 4.34
CA CYS A 69 7.47 31.73 5.34
C CYS A 69 7.28 33.13 4.75
N LYS A 70 7.93 33.44 3.63
CA LYS A 70 7.69 34.69 2.91
C LYS A 70 6.27 34.72 2.33
N GLU A 71 5.79 33.61 1.77
CA GLU A 71 4.43 33.46 1.26
C GLU A 71 3.40 33.58 2.39
N ILE A 72 3.58 32.88 3.51
CA ILE A 72 2.71 32.98 4.68
C ILE A 72 2.63 34.43 5.20
N SER A 73 3.78 35.09 5.32
CA SER A 73 3.84 36.49 5.77
C SER A 73 3.23 37.48 4.78
N ALA A 74 3.08 37.11 3.50
CA ALA A 74 2.47 37.98 2.49
C ALA A 74 0.95 38.01 2.60
N SER A 75 0.34 37.03 3.27
CA SER A 75 -1.12 36.94 3.48
C SER A 75 -1.63 37.77 4.65
N VAL A 76 -0.75 38.38 5.45
CA VAL A 76 -1.13 39.19 6.62
C VAL A 76 -0.93 40.70 6.37
N MET A 77 -1.43 41.53 7.27
CA MET A 77 -1.26 42.98 7.18
C MET A 77 0.24 43.38 7.20
N PRO A 78 0.63 44.45 6.50
CA PRO A 78 2.04 44.83 6.33
C PRO A 78 2.81 45.08 7.64
N ASP A 79 2.12 45.57 8.67
CA ASP A 79 2.64 45.82 10.01
C ASP A 79 3.00 44.52 10.75
N MET A 80 2.20 43.46 10.56
CA MET A 80 2.43 42.14 11.17
C MET A 80 3.39 41.24 10.38
N LYS A 81 3.69 41.59 9.13
CA LYS A 81 4.47 40.75 8.20
C LYS A 81 5.81 40.28 8.77
N LYS A 82 6.53 41.17 9.46
CA LYS A 82 7.85 40.85 10.05
C LYS A 82 7.74 39.82 11.18
N GLU A 83 6.77 40.00 12.08
CA GLU A 83 6.55 39.09 13.20
C GLU A 83 6.10 37.72 12.72
N VAL A 84 5.14 37.66 11.78
CA VAL A 84 4.65 36.40 11.20
C VAL A 84 5.75 35.66 10.47
N TYR A 85 6.58 36.37 9.69
CA TYR A 85 7.74 35.75 9.04
C TYR A 85 8.70 35.12 10.06
N GLN A 86 9.07 35.87 11.10
CA GLN A 86 10.01 35.40 12.12
C GLN A 86 9.43 34.21 12.89
N HIS A 87 8.14 34.26 13.24
CA HIS A 87 7.46 33.19 13.93
C HIS A 87 7.39 31.92 13.08
N CYS A 88 6.98 32.02 11.81
CA CYS A 88 6.99 30.91 10.86
C CYS A 88 8.38 30.30 10.74
N PHE A 89 9.41 31.14 10.56
CA PHE A 89 10.78 30.68 10.40
C PHE A 89 11.26 29.87 11.61
N ASN A 90 10.94 30.33 12.82
CA ASN A 90 11.28 29.64 14.06
C ASN A 90 10.56 28.28 14.15
N LEU A 91 9.25 28.23 13.88
CA LEU A 91 8.47 27.00 13.92
C LEU A 91 8.94 25.95 12.90
N GLU A 92 9.21 26.38 11.65
CA GLU A 92 9.72 25.49 10.62
C GLU A 92 11.13 24.97 10.95
N SER A 93 11.97 25.83 11.53
CA SER A 93 13.31 25.43 11.99
C SER A 93 13.23 24.41 13.13
N GLU A 94 12.38 24.65 14.12
CA GLU A 94 12.12 23.69 15.21
C GLU A 94 11.58 22.36 14.68
N ALA A 95 10.67 22.41 13.70
CA ALA A 95 10.13 21.21 13.08
C ALA A 95 11.22 20.42 12.34
N TYR A 96 12.11 21.09 11.60
CA TYR A 96 13.26 20.48 10.95
C TYR A 96 14.20 19.78 11.94
N PHE A 97 14.55 20.46 13.05
CA PHE A 97 15.43 19.85 14.07
C PHE A 97 14.76 18.65 14.75
N ALA A 98 13.46 18.74 15.04
CA ALA A 98 12.71 17.61 15.58
C ALA A 98 12.72 16.42 14.62
N ILE A 99 12.46 16.65 13.32
CA ILE A 99 12.52 15.60 12.28
C ILE A 99 13.90 14.97 12.24
N ARG A 100 14.96 15.77 12.28
CA ARG A 100 16.35 15.27 12.27
C ARG A 100 16.63 14.36 13.46
N GLU A 101 16.16 14.71 14.65
CA GLU A 101 16.36 13.91 15.87
C GLU A 101 15.59 12.57 15.84
N MET A 102 14.43 12.54 15.19
CA MET A 102 13.60 11.34 15.07
C MET A 102 13.85 10.53 13.79
N TRP A 103 14.63 11.06 12.84
CA TRP A 103 14.84 10.44 11.52
C TRP A 103 15.33 8.99 11.62
N ASP A 104 16.33 8.74 12.45
CA ASP A 104 16.91 7.40 12.61
C ASP A 104 16.01 6.46 13.42
N LYS A 105 15.01 7.00 14.13
CA LYS A 105 14.06 6.25 14.95
C LYS A 105 12.80 5.82 14.17
N ILE A 106 12.56 6.40 13.00
CA ILE A 106 11.38 6.13 12.16
C ILE A 106 11.72 5.03 11.14
N SER A 107 10.78 4.10 10.91
CA SER A 107 11.02 3.04 9.93
C SER A 107 10.96 3.57 8.50
N ASP A 108 11.72 2.97 7.58
CA ASP A 108 11.75 3.41 6.18
C ASP A 108 10.38 3.37 5.50
N THR A 109 9.49 2.47 5.94
CA THR A 109 8.09 2.43 5.51
C THR A 109 7.30 3.68 5.91
N GLU A 110 7.46 4.17 7.13
CA GLU A 110 6.81 5.39 7.61
C GLU A 110 7.41 6.62 6.94
N LYS A 111 8.73 6.64 6.75
CA LYS A 111 9.42 7.67 5.96
C LYS A 111 8.81 7.77 4.57
N LYS A 112 8.73 6.66 3.84
CA LYS A 112 8.13 6.62 2.50
C LYS A 112 6.67 7.10 2.50
N GLN A 113 5.86 6.61 3.44
CA GLN A 113 4.46 7.01 3.54
C GLN A 113 4.30 8.52 3.75
N CYS A 114 5.01 9.10 4.72
CA CYS A 114 4.90 10.53 4.98
C CYS A 114 5.50 11.39 3.86
N LEU A 115 6.60 10.97 3.22
CA LEU A 115 7.14 11.66 2.05
C LEU A 115 6.22 11.59 0.83
N THR A 116 5.37 10.57 0.72
CA THR A 116 4.33 10.53 -0.33
C THR A 116 3.15 11.44 -0.01
N MET A 117 2.82 11.64 1.27
CA MET A 117 1.76 12.57 1.69
C MET A 117 2.22 14.02 1.56
N VAL A 118 3.44 14.31 2.00
CA VAL A 118 4.04 15.63 1.95
C VAL A 118 4.82 15.76 0.65
N ARG A 119 4.19 16.37 -0.37
CA ARG A 119 4.81 16.54 -1.68
C ARG A 119 6.12 17.33 -1.58
N PRO A 120 7.24 16.84 -2.15
CA PRO A 120 8.44 17.64 -2.30
C PRO A 120 8.14 18.85 -3.19
N GLY A 121 8.19 20.06 -2.63
CA GLY A 121 7.89 21.31 -3.33
C GLY A 121 6.79 22.14 -2.67
N ASP A 122 5.66 21.51 -2.33
CA ASP A 122 4.51 22.18 -1.68
C ASP A 122 4.44 21.91 -0.17
N GLY A 123 5.19 20.91 0.30
CA GLY A 123 5.27 20.54 1.70
C GLY A 123 6.12 21.49 2.54
N ASN A 124 5.94 21.42 3.86
CA ASN A 124 6.77 22.11 4.84
C ASN A 124 7.21 21.14 5.95
N TYR A 125 8.17 21.54 6.78
CA TYR A 125 8.69 20.68 7.83
C TYR A 125 7.65 20.44 8.92
N PHE A 126 6.75 21.40 9.16
CA PHE A 126 5.67 21.22 10.14
C PHE A 126 4.74 20.04 9.78
N LEU A 127 4.27 19.96 8.54
CA LEU A 127 3.43 18.86 8.04
C LEU A 127 4.16 17.52 8.05
N LEU A 128 5.44 17.52 7.69
CA LEU A 128 6.24 16.30 7.72
C LEU A 128 6.43 15.77 9.14
N ARG A 129 6.70 16.67 10.10
CA ARG A 129 6.79 16.33 11.51
C ARG A 129 5.48 15.75 12.02
N ASP A 130 4.36 16.40 11.71
CA ASP A 130 3.04 15.94 12.16
C ASP A 130 2.71 14.55 11.60
N CYS A 131 3.00 14.30 10.32
CA CYS A 131 2.81 12.98 9.74
C CYS A 131 3.61 11.90 10.49
N PHE A 132 4.87 12.17 10.83
CA PHE A 132 5.69 11.21 11.58
C PHE A 132 5.20 10.98 13.01
N LEU A 133 4.73 12.01 13.69
CA LEU A 133 4.11 11.87 15.01
C LEU A 133 2.85 11.00 14.93
N ASN A 134 2.00 11.24 13.94
CA ASN A 134 0.76 10.49 13.73
C ASN A 134 1.03 9.03 13.31
N ALA A 135 2.03 8.78 12.47
CA ALA A 135 2.43 7.42 12.10
C ALA A 135 2.87 6.60 13.32
N ARG A 136 3.61 7.24 14.24
CA ARG A 136 4.05 6.63 15.50
C ARG A 136 2.89 6.43 16.49
N GLU A 137 1.96 7.37 16.59
CA GLU A 137 0.80 7.25 17.49
C GLU A 137 -0.24 6.21 17.01
N ASN A 138 -0.41 6.04 15.69
CA ASN A 138 -1.24 4.97 15.12
C ASN A 138 -0.72 3.58 15.49
N LYS A 139 0.60 3.39 15.61
CA LYS A 139 1.18 2.14 16.15
C LYS A 139 0.86 1.94 17.64
N ASN A 140 0.63 3.03 18.38
CA ASN A 140 0.31 3.01 19.80
C ASN A 140 -1.21 3.06 20.09
N GLY A 141 -2.06 2.99 19.07
CA GLY A 141 -3.53 2.92 19.21
C GLY A 141 -4.22 4.22 19.64
N LYS A 142 -3.51 5.36 19.62
CA LYS A 142 -4.12 6.70 19.84
C LYS A 142 -4.30 7.38 18.49
N ILE A 143 -5.55 7.54 18.06
CA ILE A 143 -5.90 8.30 16.85
C ILE A 143 -6.04 9.77 17.25
N ARG A 144 -5.22 10.65 16.64
CA ARG A 144 -5.41 12.10 16.68
C ARG A 144 -6.26 12.52 15.48
N ASN A 145 -7.16 13.47 15.68
CA ASN A 145 -7.98 14.04 14.62
C ASN A 145 -7.09 14.82 13.63
N HIS A 146 -7.23 14.51 12.34
CA HIS A 146 -6.62 15.27 11.25
C HIS A 146 -7.16 16.71 11.24
N PHE A 147 -6.27 17.68 11.07
CA PHE A 147 -6.60 19.09 10.80
C PHE A 147 -6.57 19.37 9.30
#